data_AF-A0A523XDU8-F1
#
_entry.id   AF-A0A523XDU8-F1
#
_cell.length_a   1.000
_cell.length_b   1.000
_cell.length_c   1.000
_cell.angle_alpha   90.00
_cell.angle_beta   90.00
_cell.angle_gamma   90.00
#
_symmetry.space_group_name_H-M   'P 1'
#
loop_
_entity.id
_entity.type
_entity.pdbx_description
1 polymer ?
#
loop_
_entity_poly.entity_id
_entity_poly.type
_entity_poly.pdbx_seq_one_letter_code
_entity_poly.pdbx_strand_id
1 'polypeptide(L)'
;MMVVMEVFDIQSKKGEKVFGFIDMLEYPHGTKERLPICLIEGLEEGPTFLLTGNIHGNELHGLVTLQEIIQEVDPTQVKGTIIIIPSLNPAGLLVLTRTPLYVSTDPNRLWPDPKPKKKPQLKYEDPFDENLDPEKHPNIQEKFYTKFAEIFDRVDYFIDLHCHAIRSLPYSYLDRVYYDEKDE
;
A
#
# COMPACT_ATOMS: atom_id res chain seq x y z
N MET A 1 19.86 -2.24 -20.33
CA MET A 1 18.55 -1.56 -20.40
C MET A 1 18.30 -0.93 -19.05
N MET A 2 17.98 0.37 -19.01
CA MET A 2 17.81 1.11 -17.75
C MET A 2 16.51 0.71 -17.07
N VAL A 3 16.57 0.46 -15.76
CA VAL A 3 15.41 0.40 -14.86
C VAL A 3 14.82 1.81 -14.81
N VAL A 4 13.51 1.93 -14.94
CA VAL A 4 12.85 3.25 -15.01
C VAL A 4 11.99 3.49 -13.77
N MET A 5 11.32 2.45 -13.25
CA MET A 5 10.65 2.51 -11.95
C MET A 5 11.13 1.38 -11.02
N GLU A 6 11.35 1.72 -9.76
CA GLU A 6 11.75 0.81 -8.70
C GLU A 6 10.95 1.12 -7.43
N VAL A 7 10.26 0.11 -6.91
CA VAL A 7 9.54 0.16 -5.64
C VAL A 7 10.06 -0.99 -4.78
N PHE A 8 10.86 -0.66 -3.77
CA PHE A 8 11.66 -1.64 -3.02
C PHE A 8 12.49 -2.51 -4.00
N ASP A 9 12.35 -3.84 -3.94
CA ASP A 9 13.09 -4.77 -4.79
C ASP A 9 12.34 -5.11 -6.10
N ILE A 10 11.22 -4.44 -6.39
CA ILE A 10 10.45 -4.65 -7.63
C ILE A 10 10.80 -3.57 -8.64
N GLN A 11 11.28 -3.99 -9.81
CA GLN A 11 11.70 -3.11 -10.89
C GLN A 11 10.88 -3.37 -12.16
N SER A 12 10.49 -2.30 -12.85
CA SER A 12 9.87 -2.37 -14.18
C SER A 12 10.64 -1.57 -15.21
N LYS A 13 10.30 -1.81 -16.47
CA LYS A 13 10.72 -1.00 -17.60
C LYS A 13 9.49 -0.55 -18.38
N LYS A 14 9.66 0.48 -19.19
CA LYS A 14 8.63 0.97 -20.12
C LYS A 14 7.98 -0.14 -20.93
N GLY A 15 6.66 -0.14 -20.94
CA GLY A 15 5.83 -1.13 -21.62
C GLY A 15 5.76 -2.48 -20.92
N GLU A 16 6.31 -2.63 -19.70
CA GLU A 16 6.23 -3.86 -18.91
C GLU A 16 5.13 -3.81 -17.85
N LYS A 17 4.63 -5.01 -17.53
CA LYS A 17 3.80 -5.29 -16.37
C LYS A 17 4.53 -6.30 -15.50
N VAL A 18 4.86 -5.93 -14.26
CA VAL A 18 5.68 -6.74 -13.36
C VAL A 18 4.91 -7.01 -12.08
N PHE A 19 4.98 -8.24 -11.60
CA PHE A 19 4.40 -8.66 -10.33
C PHE A 19 5.50 -8.92 -9.31
N GLY A 20 5.22 -8.58 -8.06
CA GLY A 20 6.12 -8.88 -6.95
C GLY A 20 5.41 -8.82 -5.62
N PHE A 21 6.23 -8.75 -4.57
CA PHE A 21 5.76 -8.76 -3.19
C PHE A 21 6.57 -7.78 -2.35
N ILE A 22 5.89 -7.06 -1.47
CA ILE A 22 6.53 -6.24 -0.43
C ILE A 22 6.51 -7.05 0.86
N ASP A 23 7.70 -7.41 1.37
CA ASP A 23 7.84 -8.05 2.67
C ASP A 23 7.41 -7.09 3.80
N MET A 24 6.51 -7.54 4.68
CA MET A 24 5.96 -6.75 5.79
C MET A 24 6.37 -7.27 7.17
N LEU A 25 6.08 -8.54 7.43
CA LEU A 25 6.30 -9.17 8.72
C LEU A 25 6.93 -10.54 8.51
N GLU A 26 7.90 -10.88 9.36
CA GLU A 26 8.43 -12.24 9.44
C GLU A 26 7.74 -12.96 10.59
N TYR A 27 7.16 -14.11 10.31
CA TYR A 27 6.48 -14.94 11.29
C TYR A 27 7.49 -15.84 12.03
N PRO A 28 7.22 -16.24 13.29
CA PRO A 28 8.12 -17.10 14.06
C PRO A 28 8.44 -18.47 13.44
N HIS A 29 7.62 -18.92 12.49
CA HIS A 29 7.84 -20.15 11.72
C HIS A 29 8.62 -19.93 10.40
N GLY A 30 9.29 -18.79 10.25
CA GLY A 30 10.25 -18.50 9.17
C GLY A 30 9.63 -18.10 7.82
N THR A 31 8.31 -17.92 7.75
CA THR A 31 7.64 -17.39 6.54
C THR A 31 7.37 -15.89 6.72
N LYS A 32 7.06 -15.18 5.62
CA LYS A 32 6.76 -13.75 5.66
C LYS A 32 5.33 -13.44 5.23
N GLU A 33 4.71 -12.50 5.93
CA GLU A 33 3.55 -11.76 5.43
C GLU A 33 4.01 -10.79 4.35
N ARG A 34 3.33 -10.82 3.20
CA ARG A 34 3.74 -10.10 2.00
C ARG A 34 2.56 -9.42 1.35
N LEU A 35 2.70 -8.14 1.00
CA LEU A 35 1.70 -7.44 0.19
C LEU A 35 1.95 -7.74 -1.29
N PRO A 36 0.96 -8.23 -2.05
CA PRO A 36 1.10 -8.33 -3.50
C PRO A 36 1.23 -6.93 -4.11
N ILE A 37 2.10 -6.77 -5.10
CA ILE A 37 2.25 -5.52 -5.85
C ILE A 37 2.35 -5.83 -7.35
N CYS A 38 1.72 -4.99 -8.16
CA CYS A 38 1.88 -4.97 -9.61
C CYS A 38 2.33 -3.57 -10.05
N LEU A 39 3.42 -3.51 -10.82
CA LEU A 39 3.89 -2.31 -11.50
C LEU A 39 3.46 -2.40 -12.97
N ILE A 40 2.76 -1.40 -13.46
CA ILE A 40 2.39 -1.25 -14.87
C ILE A 40 3.01 0.05 -15.36
N GLU A 41 4.02 -0.04 -16.22
CA GLU A 41 4.76 1.12 -16.69
C GLU A 41 4.48 1.39 -18.17
N GLY A 42 4.03 2.60 -18.47
CA GLY A 42 3.71 3.07 -19.81
C GLY A 42 4.92 3.19 -20.73
N LEU A 43 4.66 3.40 -22.02
CA LEU A 43 5.73 3.73 -22.99
C LEU A 43 6.14 5.21 -22.92
N GLU A 44 5.17 6.07 -22.59
CA GLU A 44 5.35 7.51 -22.49
C GLU A 44 5.40 7.94 -21.02
N GLU A 45 6.14 9.02 -20.74
CA GLU A 45 6.14 9.65 -19.42
C GLU A 45 4.75 10.20 -19.09
N GLY A 46 4.43 10.24 -17.80
CA GLY A 46 3.13 10.70 -17.30
C GLY A 46 3.05 10.57 -15.78
N PRO A 47 1.86 10.82 -15.20
CA PRO A 47 1.67 10.72 -13.76
C PRO A 47 1.82 9.29 -13.24
N THR A 48 2.19 9.16 -11.97
CA THR A 48 2.24 7.91 -11.24
C THR A 48 1.04 7.79 -10.31
N PHE A 49 0.24 6.74 -10.52
CA PHE A 49 -0.90 6.39 -9.66
C PHE A 49 -0.53 5.26 -8.72
N LEU A 50 -0.88 5.39 -7.44
CA LEU A 50 -0.99 4.28 -6.49
C LEU A 50 -2.45 3.91 -6.31
N LEU A 51 -2.78 2.66 -6.63
CA LEU A 51 -4.09 2.07 -6.41
C LEU A 51 -3.99 1.00 -5.32
N THR A 52 -4.76 1.13 -4.25
CA THR A 52 -4.80 0.15 -3.18
C THR A 52 -6.21 -0.29 -2.86
N GLY A 53 -6.32 -1.43 -2.21
CA GLY A 53 -7.60 -1.93 -1.72
C GLY A 53 -7.42 -2.93 -0.60
N ASN A 54 -8.55 -3.34 -0.03
CA ASN A 54 -8.61 -4.39 0.98
C ASN A 54 -7.67 -4.10 2.18
N ILE A 55 -7.61 -2.83 2.62
CA ILE A 55 -7.05 -2.49 3.93
C ILE A 55 -7.87 -3.11 5.06
N HIS A 56 -9.18 -3.26 4.84
CA HIS A 56 -10.03 -4.12 5.62
C HIS A 56 -10.19 -5.46 4.90
N GLY A 57 -9.78 -6.56 5.53
CA GLY A 57 -9.73 -7.87 4.91
C GLY A 57 -11.08 -8.41 4.43
N ASN A 58 -12.18 -7.96 5.04
CA ASN A 58 -13.55 -8.31 4.65
C ASN A 58 -14.14 -7.45 3.51
N GLU A 59 -13.37 -6.52 2.93
CA GLU A 59 -13.80 -5.67 1.83
C GLU A 59 -13.25 -6.20 0.50
N LEU A 60 -14.08 -6.96 -0.23
CA LEU A 60 -13.65 -7.74 -1.40
C LEU A 60 -13.82 -7.02 -2.75
N HIS A 61 -14.72 -6.04 -2.85
CA HIS A 61 -15.03 -5.40 -4.14
C HIS A 61 -13.82 -4.66 -4.71
N GLY A 62 -13.13 -3.88 -3.88
CA GLY A 62 -11.90 -3.19 -4.29
C GLY A 62 -10.80 -4.17 -4.73
N LEU A 63 -10.62 -5.28 -4.01
CA LEU A 63 -9.68 -6.34 -4.38
C LEU A 63 -9.96 -6.88 -5.79
N VAL A 64 -11.22 -7.22 -6.08
CA VAL A 64 -11.61 -7.75 -7.40
C VAL A 64 -11.42 -6.71 -8.50
N THR A 65 -11.85 -5.47 -8.27
CA THR A 65 -11.64 -4.37 -9.24
C THR A 65 -10.17 -4.15 -9.57
N LEU A 66 -9.28 -4.20 -8.58
CA LEU A 66 -7.84 -4.05 -8.81
C LEU A 66 -7.28 -5.26 -9.58
N GLN A 67 -7.75 -6.47 -9.31
CA GLN A 67 -7.38 -7.66 -10.08
C GLN A 67 -7.83 -7.57 -11.54
N GLU A 68 -9.03 -7.03 -11.81
CA GLU A 68 -9.52 -6.78 -13.18
C GLU A 68 -8.65 -5.73 -13.89
N ILE A 69 -8.34 -4.60 -13.24
CA ILE A 69 -7.42 -3.58 -13.79
C ILE A 69 -6.07 -4.20 -14.13
N ILE A 70 -5.51 -5.00 -13.21
CA ILE A 70 -4.26 -5.72 -13.41
C ILE A 70 -4.33 -6.62 -14.65
N GLN A 71 -5.46 -7.27 -14.91
CA GLN A 71 -5.61 -8.17 -16.06
C GLN A 71 -5.80 -7.40 -17.37
N GLU A 72 -6.63 -6.37 -17.36
CA GLU A 72 -7.11 -5.68 -18.56
C GLU A 72 -6.17 -4.60 -19.09
N VAL A 73 -5.44 -3.90 -18.21
CA VAL A 73 -4.61 -2.77 -18.63
C VAL A 73 -3.40 -3.26 -19.42
N ASP A 74 -3.31 -2.89 -20.69
CA ASP A 74 -2.12 -3.07 -21.51
C ASP A 74 -1.12 -1.93 -21.24
N PRO A 75 0.10 -2.20 -20.73
CA PRO A 75 1.10 -1.16 -20.46
C PRO A 75 1.48 -0.35 -21.71
N THR A 76 1.32 -0.89 -22.93
CA THR A 76 1.61 -0.14 -24.16
C THR A 76 0.64 1.00 -24.43
N GLN A 77 -0.54 0.99 -23.77
CA GLN A 77 -1.58 2.01 -23.88
C GLN A 77 -1.54 3.03 -22.72
N VAL A 78 -0.63 2.85 -21.76
CA VAL A 78 -0.48 3.73 -20.59
C VAL A 78 0.54 4.84 -20.86
N LYS A 79 0.24 6.05 -20.35
CA LYS A 79 1.19 7.16 -20.23
C LYS A 79 1.42 7.45 -18.75
N GLY A 80 2.64 7.26 -18.29
CA GLY A 80 2.98 7.25 -16.85
C GLY A 80 3.00 5.84 -16.27
N THR A 81 2.72 5.74 -14.97
CA THR A 81 2.92 4.50 -14.20
C THR A 81 1.71 4.22 -13.30
N ILE A 82 1.33 2.94 -13.18
CA ILE A 82 0.31 2.48 -12.25
C ILE A 82 0.93 1.46 -11.31
N ILE A 83 0.95 1.78 -10.02
CA ILE A 83 1.34 0.90 -8.93
C ILE A 83 0.06 0.36 -8.31
N ILE A 84 -0.09 -0.96 -8.23
CA ILE A 84 -1.29 -1.59 -7.70
C ILE A 84 -0.92 -2.51 -6.54
N ILE A 85 -1.48 -2.28 -5.36
CA ILE A 85 -1.38 -3.18 -4.20
C ILE A 85 -2.80 -3.68 -3.89
N PRO A 86 -3.21 -4.83 -4.45
CA PRO A 86 -4.61 -5.25 -4.42
C PRO A 86 -5.09 -5.67 -3.02
N SER A 87 -4.18 -6.02 -2.12
CA SER A 87 -4.50 -6.26 -0.71
C SER A 87 -3.44 -5.68 0.20
N LEU A 88 -3.86 -4.72 1.03
CA LEU A 88 -3.08 -4.13 2.12
C LEU A 88 -3.15 -4.96 3.41
N ASN A 89 -4.08 -5.90 3.50
CA ASN A 89 -4.31 -6.74 4.68
C ASN A 89 -4.54 -8.21 4.28
N PRO A 90 -3.51 -8.93 3.76
CA PRO A 90 -3.66 -10.32 3.34
C PRO A 90 -4.05 -11.25 4.50
N ALA A 91 -3.49 -11.05 5.69
CA ALA A 91 -3.87 -11.81 6.89
C ALA A 91 -5.36 -11.67 7.26
N GLY A 92 -5.94 -10.46 7.19
CA GLY A 92 -7.37 -10.25 7.42
C GLY A 92 -8.23 -10.81 6.29
N LEU A 93 -7.75 -10.75 5.04
CA LEU A 93 -8.42 -11.32 3.88
C LEU A 93 -8.59 -12.84 4.01
N LEU A 94 -7.55 -13.55 4.48
CA LEU A 94 -7.56 -15.00 4.65
C LEU A 94 -8.70 -15.50 5.55
N VAL A 95 -9.09 -14.70 6.55
CA VAL A 95 -10.15 -15.04 7.51
C VAL A 95 -11.40 -14.16 7.37
N LEU A 96 -11.44 -13.31 6.34
CA LEU A 96 -12.52 -12.35 6.07
C LEU A 96 -12.85 -11.45 7.28
N THR A 97 -11.81 -10.92 7.94
CA THR A 97 -11.94 -9.98 9.06
C THR A 97 -11.48 -8.59 8.68
N ARG A 98 -12.02 -7.57 9.37
CA ARG A 98 -11.63 -6.16 9.16
C ARG A 98 -10.15 -5.91 9.46
N THR A 99 -9.62 -6.53 10.50
CA THR A 99 -8.24 -6.36 10.97
C THR A 99 -7.41 -7.63 10.72
N PRO A 100 -6.08 -7.55 10.59
CA PRO A 100 -5.23 -8.74 10.55
C PRO A 100 -5.23 -9.43 11.92
N LEU A 101 -4.88 -10.72 11.95
CA LEU A 101 -4.93 -11.55 13.16
C LEU A 101 -4.03 -11.07 14.31
N TYR A 102 -2.99 -10.30 13.99
CA TYR A 102 -1.97 -9.84 14.92
C TYR A 102 -2.09 -8.33 15.27
N VAL A 103 -3.10 -7.62 14.73
CA VAL A 103 -3.41 -6.23 15.12
C VAL A 103 -4.88 -6.13 15.50
N SER A 104 -5.15 -5.60 16.69
CA SER A 104 -6.51 -5.39 17.20
C SER A 104 -7.13 -4.04 16.82
N THR A 105 -6.31 -3.09 16.36
CA THR A 105 -6.74 -1.77 15.90
C THR A 105 -7.10 -1.77 14.42
N ASP A 106 -7.89 -0.78 14.02
CA ASP A 106 -8.27 -0.58 12.63
C ASP A 106 -7.04 -0.22 11.77
N PRO A 107 -6.68 -1.02 10.74
CA PRO A 107 -5.50 -0.78 9.92
C PRO A 107 -5.57 0.54 9.14
N ASN A 108 -6.76 1.09 8.89
CA ASN A 108 -6.95 2.39 8.27
C ASN A 108 -6.66 3.58 9.23
N ARG A 109 -6.10 3.32 10.41
CA ARG A 109 -5.52 4.32 11.32
C ARG A 109 -3.99 4.32 11.29
N LEU A 110 -3.41 3.49 10.42
CA LEU A 110 -1.96 3.28 10.33
C LEU A 110 -1.34 4.03 9.13
N TRP A 111 -2.16 4.66 8.28
CA TRP A 111 -1.68 5.50 7.19
C TRP A 111 -0.79 6.62 7.71
N PRO A 112 0.33 6.92 7.03
CA PRO A 112 1.11 8.09 7.32
C PRO A 112 0.40 9.38 6.95
N ASP A 113 0.78 10.47 7.61
CA ASP A 113 0.50 11.80 7.09
C ASP A 113 1.11 11.89 5.67
N PRO A 114 0.36 12.29 4.64
CA PRO A 114 0.88 12.42 3.28
C PRO A 114 2.06 13.39 3.16
N LYS A 115 2.17 14.36 4.09
CA LYS A 115 3.28 15.31 4.17
C LYS A 115 3.89 15.29 5.59
N PRO A 116 4.57 14.22 5.99
CA PRO A 116 5.06 14.14 7.36
C PRO A 116 6.20 15.15 7.56
N LYS A 117 6.11 16.01 8.58
CA LYS A 117 7.17 17.01 8.90
C LYS A 117 8.56 16.38 9.11
N LYS A 118 8.61 15.09 9.45
CA LYS A 118 9.82 14.27 9.52
C LYS A 118 9.52 12.91 8.92
N LYS A 119 10.46 12.36 8.13
CA LYS A 119 10.35 10.97 7.67
C LYS A 119 10.27 10.04 8.88
N PRO A 120 9.33 9.11 8.90
CA PRO A 120 9.27 8.07 9.92
C PRO A 120 10.55 7.25 9.88
N GLN A 121 11.04 6.90 11.05
CA GLN A 121 12.11 5.93 11.19
C GLN A 121 11.54 4.76 11.98
N LEU A 122 11.87 3.54 11.56
CA LEU A 122 11.61 2.35 12.36
C LEU A 122 12.31 2.55 13.70
N LYS A 123 11.52 2.63 14.78
CA LYS A 123 12.10 2.79 16.13
C LYS A 123 12.72 1.50 16.63
N TYR A 124 12.28 0.37 16.08
CA TYR A 124 12.72 -0.95 16.48
C TYR A 124 13.03 -1.78 15.22
N GLU A 125 14.27 -2.23 15.11
CA GLU A 125 14.73 -3.07 14.00
C GLU A 125 14.53 -4.57 14.31
N ASP A 126 14.65 -4.95 15.59
CA ASP A 126 14.48 -6.32 16.06
C ASP A 126 13.09 -6.53 16.69
N PRO A 127 12.19 -7.35 16.09
CA PRO A 127 10.89 -7.67 16.68
C PRO A 127 10.95 -8.58 17.92
N PHE A 128 12.14 -9.10 18.26
CA PHE A 128 12.39 -9.99 19.39
C PHE A 128 13.24 -9.34 20.50
N ASP A 129 13.50 -8.02 20.44
CA ASP A 129 14.21 -7.33 21.51
C ASP A 129 13.44 -7.49 22.84
N GLU A 130 14.09 -8.12 23.81
CA GLU A 130 13.53 -8.46 25.12
C GLU A 130 13.21 -7.22 25.97
N ASN A 131 13.73 -6.05 25.59
CA ASN A 131 13.44 -4.76 26.20
C ASN A 131 12.28 -4.03 25.53
N LEU A 132 11.65 -4.63 24.52
CA LEU A 132 10.44 -4.09 23.90
C LEU A 132 9.33 -4.04 24.93
N ASP A 133 8.71 -2.87 25.04
CA ASP A 133 7.43 -2.76 25.68
C ASP A 133 6.45 -3.67 24.92
N PRO A 134 5.80 -4.66 25.57
CA PRO A 134 4.84 -5.55 24.92
C PRO A 134 3.66 -4.83 24.27
N GLU A 135 3.39 -3.58 24.67
CA GLU A 135 2.41 -2.71 24.03
C GLU A 135 2.98 -1.91 22.84
N LYS A 136 4.31 -1.92 22.65
CA LYS A 136 5.06 -1.16 21.63
C LYS A 136 6.12 -1.96 20.86
N HIS A 137 5.93 -3.28 20.66
CA HIS A 137 6.68 -4.03 19.63
C HIS A 137 6.75 -3.20 18.34
N PRO A 138 7.83 -3.27 17.51
CA PRO A 138 7.86 -2.63 16.18
C PRO A 138 6.56 -2.96 15.47
N ASN A 139 5.64 -2.02 15.52
CA ASN A 139 4.27 -2.35 15.26
C ASN A 139 4.19 -2.52 13.75
N ILE A 140 3.33 -3.44 13.28
CA ILE A 140 3.05 -3.54 11.85
C ILE A 140 2.70 -2.15 11.28
N GLN A 141 2.15 -1.27 12.12
CA GLN A 141 1.97 0.15 11.85
C GLN A 141 3.25 0.90 11.46
N GLU A 142 4.36 0.82 12.18
CA GLU A 142 5.61 1.53 11.88
C GLU A 142 6.23 1.00 10.58
N LYS A 143 6.17 -0.32 10.35
CA LYS A 143 6.61 -0.92 9.08
C LYS A 143 5.73 -0.49 7.92
N PHE A 144 4.41 -0.50 8.11
CA PHE A 144 3.44 -0.01 7.13
C PHE A 144 3.66 1.47 6.84
N TYR A 145 3.68 2.31 7.87
CA TYR A 145 3.90 3.74 7.79
C TYR A 145 5.21 4.05 7.06
N THR A 146 6.32 3.40 7.40
CA THR A 146 7.63 3.66 6.79
C THR A 146 7.64 3.27 5.30
N LYS A 147 7.13 2.08 4.97
CA LYS A 147 7.06 1.61 3.58
C LYS A 147 6.15 2.49 2.73
N PHE A 148 4.97 2.84 3.24
CA PHE A 148 4.03 3.67 2.48
C PHE A 148 4.46 5.13 2.38
N ALA A 149 5.16 5.69 3.38
CA ALA A 149 5.78 7.01 3.23
C ALA A 149 6.80 7.02 2.08
N GLU A 150 7.57 5.95 1.91
CA GLU A 150 8.52 5.83 0.80
C GLU A 150 7.84 5.70 -0.57
N ILE A 151 6.68 5.02 -0.63
CA ILE A 151 5.87 4.96 -1.86
C ILE A 151 5.25 6.34 -2.14
N PHE A 152 4.70 7.01 -1.13
CA PHE A 152 4.02 8.30 -1.31
C PHE A 152 4.95 9.40 -1.85
N ASP A 153 6.24 9.36 -1.53
CA ASP A 153 7.24 10.27 -2.11
C ASP A 153 7.40 10.11 -3.65
N ARG A 154 6.86 9.05 -4.25
CA ARG A 154 7.05 8.69 -5.67
C ARG A 154 5.77 8.74 -6.50
N VAL A 155 4.62 9.09 -5.91
CA VAL A 155 3.31 8.99 -6.57
C VAL A 155 2.64 10.36 -6.62
N ASP A 156 1.99 10.66 -7.74
CA ASP A 156 1.25 11.89 -7.93
C ASP A 156 -0.18 11.77 -7.39
N TYR A 157 -0.75 10.57 -7.50
CA TYR A 157 -2.13 10.28 -7.11
C TYR A 157 -2.21 8.99 -6.30
N PHE A 158 -3.04 9.03 -5.25
CA PHE A 158 -3.36 7.87 -4.42
C PHE A 158 -4.86 7.64 -4.41
N ILE A 159 -5.28 6.42 -4.73
CA ILE A 159 -6.68 5.99 -4.73
C ILE A 159 -6.77 4.70 -3.90
N ASP A 160 -7.54 4.76 -2.81
CA ASP A 160 -7.79 3.62 -1.93
C ASP A 160 -9.25 3.16 -2.05
N LEU A 161 -9.45 1.90 -2.43
CA LEU A 161 -10.77 1.32 -2.67
C LEU A 161 -11.31 0.65 -1.41
N HIS A 162 -12.40 1.22 -0.89
CA HIS A 162 -13.18 0.69 0.24
C HIS A 162 -14.56 0.22 -0.20
N CYS A 163 -15.15 -0.69 0.55
CA CYS A 163 -16.58 -0.99 0.44
C CYS A 163 -17.18 -1.30 1.82
N HIS A 164 -18.41 -0.86 2.10
CA HIS A 164 -19.01 -1.13 3.40
C HIS A 164 -19.98 -2.31 3.38
N ALA A 165 -21.18 -2.10 2.85
CA ALA A 165 -22.24 -3.11 2.78
C ALA A 165 -22.98 -3.07 1.44
N ILE A 166 -23.69 -4.15 1.09
CA ILE A 166 -24.43 -4.36 -0.17
C ILE A 166 -25.40 -3.21 -0.53
N ARG A 167 -25.84 -2.41 0.44
CA ARG A 167 -26.78 -1.28 0.24
C ARG A 167 -26.12 0.10 0.27
N SER A 168 -24.79 0.15 0.30
CA SER A 168 -24.06 1.42 0.28
C SER A 168 -24.16 2.02 -1.12
N LEU A 169 -24.45 3.31 -1.21
CA LEU A 169 -24.35 4.02 -2.48
C LEU A 169 -22.86 4.14 -2.87
N PRO A 170 -22.49 3.99 -4.14
CA PRO A 170 -21.13 4.27 -4.58
C PRO A 170 -20.88 5.78 -4.49
N TYR A 171 -19.77 6.17 -3.88
CA TYR A 171 -19.30 7.54 -3.82
C TYR A 171 -17.78 7.57 -3.78
N SER A 172 -17.21 8.72 -4.09
CA SER A 172 -15.79 9.00 -3.90
C SER A 172 -15.67 10.21 -2.97
N TYR A 173 -14.70 10.16 -2.07
CA TYR A 173 -14.31 11.30 -1.26
C TYR A 173 -12.90 11.69 -1.69
N LEU A 174 -12.70 12.97 -1.97
CA LEU A 174 -11.36 13.53 -2.07
C LEU A 174 -11.02 14.01 -0.68
N ASP A 175 -9.94 13.50 -0.09
CA ASP A 175 -9.48 13.96 1.21
C ASP A 175 -9.21 15.46 1.18
N ARG A 176 -9.30 16.11 2.35
CA ARG A 176 -9.11 17.56 2.45
C ARG A 176 -7.75 17.91 1.86
N VAL A 177 -7.75 18.80 0.86
CA VAL A 177 -6.54 19.49 0.43
C VAL A 177 -5.97 20.16 1.68
N TYR A 178 -4.81 19.70 2.14
CA TYR A 178 -4.05 20.42 3.14
C TYR A 178 -3.71 21.77 2.52
N TYR A 179 -4.43 22.82 2.92
CA TYR A 179 -3.94 24.16 2.69
C TYR A 179 -2.64 24.24 3.46
N ASP A 180 -1.52 24.34 2.75
CA ASP A 180 -0.30 24.84 3.35
C ASP A 180 -0.72 26.18 3.99
N GLU A 181 -0.66 26.27 5.32
CA GLU A 181 -0.51 27.57 5.95
C GLU A 181 0.73 28.15 5.27
N LYS A 182 0.51 29.07 4.34
CA LYS A 182 1.60 29.81 3.70
C LYS A 182 2.50 30.28 4.83
N ASP A 183 3.79 29.96 4.71
CA ASP A 183 4.82 30.52 5.58
C ASP A 183 4.57 32.04 5.72
N GLU A 184 4.13 32.47 6.91
CA GLU A 184 4.24 33.86 7.39
C GLU A 184 5.58 34.05 8.10
#